data_AF-A0A3D4UK96-F1
#
_entry.id   AF-A0A3D4UK96-F1
#
_cell.length_a   1.000
_cell.length_b   1.000
_cell.length_c   1.000
_cell.angle_alpha   90.00
_cell.angle_beta   90.00
_cell.angle_gamma   90.00
#
_symmetry.space_group_name_H-M   'P 1'
#
loop_
_entity.id
_entity.type
_entity.pdbx_description
1 polymer ?
#
loop_
_entity_poly.entity_id
_entity_poly.type
_entity_poly.pdbx_seq_one_letter_code
_entity_poly.pdbx_strand_id
1 'polypeptide(L)'
;MPDMLIRREGIFDKIASAFGKNDIDFESAEFSRKYYVQSESRKFAYDIIHPRMMEFLLATSPGLVDIEHSRICLSDGMTVWKAPRFPQAFDWTRQFLDLWPDFVVKDLTQGRVL
;
A
#
# COMPACT_ATOMS: atom_id res chain seq x y z
N MET A 1 -2.43 12.48 -5.74
CA MET A 1 -1.69 11.38 -5.11
C MET A 1 -1.39 10.38 -6.20
N PRO A 2 -0.14 9.96 -6.42
CA PRO A 2 0.20 8.95 -7.42
C PRO A 2 -0.52 7.65 -7.13
N ASP A 3 -0.91 6.92 -8.19
CA ASP A 3 -1.57 5.64 -8.02
C ASP A 3 -0.55 4.58 -7.56
N MET A 4 -0.93 3.79 -6.57
CA MET A 4 -0.06 2.81 -5.92
C MET A 4 -0.84 1.61 -5.42
N LEU A 5 -0.35 0.42 -5.74
CA LEU A 5 -0.89 -0.85 -5.28
C LEU A 5 0.13 -1.54 -4.37
N ILE A 6 -0.33 -1.96 -3.19
CA ILE A 6 0.41 -2.82 -2.26
C ILE A 6 -0.46 -4.07 -2.05
N ARG A 7 0.03 -5.23 -2.45
CA ARG A 7 -0.72 -6.49 -2.27
C ARG A 7 0.16 -7.56 -1.67
N ARG A 8 -0.42 -8.38 -0.81
CA ARG A 8 0.24 -9.59 -0.31
C ARG A 8 0.24 -10.67 -1.39
N GLU A 9 1.39 -11.29 -1.62
CA GLU A 9 1.50 -12.43 -2.54
C GLU A 9 0.70 -13.64 -2.02
N GLY A 10 0.13 -14.46 -2.92
CA GLY A 10 -0.64 -15.66 -2.57
C GLY A 10 -2.15 -15.44 -2.33
N ILE A 11 -2.60 -14.21 -2.05
CA ILE A 11 -4.03 -13.92 -1.79
C ILE A 11 -4.77 -13.53 -3.09
N PHE A 12 -4.06 -13.07 -4.11
CA PHE A 12 -4.62 -12.52 -5.34
C PHE A 12 -3.94 -13.07 -6.61
N ASP A 13 -3.55 -14.34 -6.64
CA ASP A 13 -2.71 -14.96 -7.68
C ASP A 13 -3.29 -14.90 -9.11
N LYS A 14 -4.56 -14.53 -9.27
CA LYS A 14 -5.20 -14.27 -10.57
C LYS A 14 -4.93 -12.88 -11.15
N ILE A 15 -4.34 -11.94 -10.41
CA ILE A 15 -3.95 -10.60 -10.88
C ILE A 15 -2.51 -10.61 -11.46
N ALA A 16 -1.93 -11.80 -11.66
CA ALA A 16 -0.65 -11.99 -12.34
C ALA A 16 -0.62 -11.48 -13.79
N SER A 17 -1.75 -11.20 -14.46
CA SER A 17 -1.73 -10.65 -15.81
C SER A 17 -1.41 -9.14 -15.88
N ALA A 18 -1.32 -8.45 -14.74
CA ALA A 18 -1.03 -7.02 -14.64
C ALA A 18 0.45 -6.71 -14.30
N PHE A 19 1.37 -7.67 -14.43
CA PHE A 19 2.83 -7.42 -14.30
C PHE A 19 3.30 -6.44 -15.40
N GLY A 20 3.13 -5.15 -15.14
CA GLY A 20 3.55 -4.04 -15.99
C GLY A 20 4.88 -3.44 -15.54
N LYS A 21 5.37 -2.43 -16.28
CA LYS A 21 6.69 -1.78 -16.17
C LYS A 21 6.95 -1.00 -14.86
N ASN A 22 6.10 -1.11 -13.85
CA ASN A 22 6.04 -0.20 -12.70
C ASN A 22 6.12 -0.95 -11.35
N ASP A 23 6.60 -2.18 -11.34
CA ASP A 23 6.91 -2.91 -10.11
C ASP A 23 8.11 -2.31 -9.39
N ILE A 24 8.07 -2.37 -8.06
CA ILE A 24 9.07 -1.75 -7.19
C ILE A 24 9.59 -2.76 -6.21
N ASP A 25 10.84 -3.14 -6.42
CA ASP A 25 11.62 -3.93 -5.48
C ASP A 25 12.19 -3.06 -4.36
N PHE A 26 12.08 -3.58 -3.13
CA PHE A 26 12.67 -3.02 -1.93
C PHE A 26 13.84 -3.86 -1.44
N GLU A 27 14.77 -3.23 -0.73
CA GLU A 27 15.99 -3.87 -0.20
C GLU A 27 15.70 -4.97 0.83
N SER A 28 14.54 -4.92 1.48
CA SER A 28 14.11 -5.95 2.42
C SER A 28 13.64 -7.20 1.69
N ALA A 29 14.51 -8.21 1.61
CA ALA A 29 14.18 -9.48 1.00
C ALA A 29 12.98 -10.19 1.67
N GLU A 30 12.72 -9.97 2.96
CA GLU A 30 11.51 -10.52 3.60
C GLU A 30 10.24 -9.83 3.10
N PHE A 31 10.27 -8.50 3.02
CA PHE A 31 9.14 -7.72 2.53
C PHE A 31 8.83 -8.07 1.08
N SER A 32 9.84 -8.04 0.20
CA SER A 32 9.69 -8.32 -1.22
C SER A 32 9.25 -9.76 -1.53
N ARG A 33 9.42 -10.72 -0.59
CA ARG A 33 8.86 -12.08 -0.71
C ARG A 33 7.38 -12.19 -0.33
N LYS A 34 6.86 -11.24 0.44
CA LYS A 34 5.48 -11.28 0.97
C LYS A 34 4.58 -10.26 0.29
N TYR A 35 5.15 -9.19 -0.23
CA TYR A 35 4.44 -8.05 -0.80
C TYR A 35 4.94 -7.72 -2.18
N TYR A 36 3.97 -7.53 -3.07
CA TYR A 36 4.16 -6.91 -4.37
C TYR A 36 3.73 -5.45 -4.29
N VAL A 37 4.57 -4.56 -4.80
CA VAL A 37 4.33 -3.11 -4.83
C VAL A 37 4.44 -2.61 -6.27
N GLN A 38 3.47 -1.82 -6.70
CA GLN A 38 3.45 -1.14 -7.97
C GLN A 38 3.05 0.32 -7.75
N SER A 39 3.67 1.25 -8.48
CA SER A 39 3.33 2.68 -8.36
C SER A 39 3.63 3.43 -9.65
N GLU A 40 2.84 4.45 -9.96
CA GLU A 40 3.15 5.40 -11.04
C GLU A 40 4.35 6.30 -10.71
N SER A 41 4.61 6.54 -9.42
CA SER A 41 5.81 7.21 -8.95
C SER A 41 6.65 6.30 -8.05
N ARG A 42 7.87 5.97 -8.51
CA ARG A 42 8.85 5.25 -7.69
C ARG A 42 9.24 6.05 -6.45
N LYS A 43 9.39 7.36 -6.59
CA LYS A 43 9.75 8.24 -5.47
C LYS A 43 8.68 8.17 -4.38
N PHE A 44 7.41 8.33 -4.75
CA PHE A 44 6.29 8.22 -3.81
C PHE A 44 6.27 6.87 -3.07
N ALA A 45 6.49 5.77 -3.78
CA ALA A 45 6.55 4.45 -3.18
C ALA A 45 7.70 4.31 -2.18
N TYR A 46 8.91 4.77 -2.50
CA TYR A 46 10.04 4.75 -1.57
C TYR A 46 9.85 5.68 -0.38
N ASP A 47 9.21 6.82 -0.58
CA ASP A 47 8.94 7.78 0.50
C ASP A 47 7.95 7.22 1.53
N ILE A 48 6.96 6.44 1.10
CA ILE A 48 5.96 5.82 2.00
C ILE A 48 6.42 4.47 2.55
N ILE A 49 7.03 3.62 1.72
CA ILE A 49 7.46 2.26 2.08
C ILE A 49 8.90 2.29 2.62
N HIS A 50 9.07 3.01 3.72
CA HIS A 50 10.30 3.04 4.50
C HIS A 50 10.36 1.87 5.49
N PRO A 51 11.49 1.61 6.19
CA PRO A 51 11.65 0.45 7.08
C PRO A 51 10.51 0.22 8.09
N ARG A 52 10.10 1.26 8.82
CA ARG A 52 8.97 1.17 9.76
C ARG A 52 7.62 0.83 9.09
N MET A 53 7.38 1.28 7.86
CA MET A 53 6.18 0.92 7.11
C MET A 53 6.24 -0.55 6.69
N MET A 54 7.40 -1.02 6.23
CA MET A 54 7.59 -2.45 5.91
C MET A 54 7.33 -3.33 7.13
N GLU A 55 7.86 -2.97 8.30
CA GLU A 55 7.60 -3.67 9.57
C GLU A 55 6.10 -3.69 9.91
N PHE A 56 5.42 -2.55 9.79
CA PHE A 56 3.98 -2.44 10.03
C PHE A 56 3.17 -3.35 9.09
N LEU A 57 3.48 -3.34 7.79
CA LEU A 57 2.81 -4.19 6.79
C LEU A 57 3.07 -5.68 7.07
N LEU A 58 4.30 -6.05 7.42
CA LEU A 58 4.64 -7.42 7.80
C LEU A 58 3.90 -7.88 9.06
N ALA A 59 3.81 -7.02 10.08
CA ALA A 59 3.19 -7.34 11.36
C ALA A 59 1.66 -7.44 11.27
N THR A 60 1.03 -6.52 10.53
CA THR A 60 -0.44 -6.45 10.42
C THR A 60 -1.00 -7.29 9.27
N SER A 61 -0.15 -7.64 8.31
CA SER A 61 -0.48 -8.56 7.22
C SER A 61 -1.74 -8.16 6.41
N PRO A 62 -1.90 -6.91 5.95
CA PRO A 62 -3.06 -6.53 5.13
C PRO A 62 -3.08 -7.33 3.83
N GLY A 63 -4.27 -7.52 3.27
CA GLY A 63 -4.46 -8.21 1.98
C GLY A 63 -4.02 -7.33 0.81
N LEU A 64 -4.74 -6.24 0.57
CA LEU A 64 -4.51 -5.29 -0.51
C LEU A 64 -4.81 -3.87 -0.05
N VAL A 65 -3.93 -2.95 -0.42
CA VAL A 65 -4.09 -1.50 -0.33
C VAL A 65 -3.97 -0.96 -1.75
N ASP A 66 -5.02 -0.33 -2.23
CA ASP A 66 -5.07 0.25 -3.57
C ASP A 66 -5.33 1.74 -3.44
N ILE A 67 -4.36 2.52 -3.89
CA ILE A 67 -4.37 3.96 -3.90
C ILE A 67 -4.61 4.38 -5.35
N GLU A 68 -5.79 4.93 -5.61
CA GLU A 68 -6.17 5.32 -6.96
C GLU A 68 -7.06 6.56 -6.91
N HIS A 69 -6.82 7.54 -7.79
CA HIS A 69 -7.67 8.74 -7.89
C HIS A 69 -7.87 9.48 -6.55
N SER A 70 -6.83 9.53 -5.71
CA SER A 70 -6.87 10.10 -4.35
C SER A 70 -7.83 9.40 -3.38
N ARG A 71 -8.11 8.12 -3.60
CA ARG A 71 -8.87 7.25 -2.68
C ARG A 71 -7.98 6.11 -2.22
N ILE A 72 -8.25 5.59 -1.03
CA ILE A 72 -7.60 4.38 -0.51
C ILE A 72 -8.68 3.31 -0.38
N CYS A 73 -8.50 2.22 -1.10
CA CYS A 73 -9.32 1.03 -1.03
C CYS A 73 -8.55 -0.08 -0.31
N LEU A 74 -9.25 -0.82 0.55
CA LEU A 74 -8.71 -1.97 1.26
C LEU A 74 -9.49 -3.22 0.89
N SER A 75 -8.78 -4.33 0.69
CA SER A 75 -9.38 -5.64 0.50
C SER A 75 -8.60 -6.70 1.26
N ASP A 76 -9.30 -7.71 1.77
CA ASP A 76 -8.73 -8.93 2.36
C ASP A 76 -8.96 -10.15 1.45
N GLY A 77 -9.36 -9.92 0.19
CA GLY A 77 -9.66 -10.98 -0.78
C GLY A 77 -11.07 -11.53 -0.67
N MET A 78 -11.85 -11.10 0.32
CA MET A 78 -13.25 -11.48 0.48
C MET A 78 -14.17 -10.59 -0.37
N THR A 79 -15.31 -11.15 -0.79
CA THR A 79 -16.31 -10.41 -1.59
C THR A 79 -17.19 -9.48 -0.75
N VAL A 80 -17.43 -9.81 0.52
CA VAL A 80 -18.30 -9.03 1.43
C VAL A 80 -17.70 -9.02 2.84
N TRP A 81 -17.61 -7.83 3.43
CA TRP A 81 -17.20 -7.67 4.82
C TRP A 81 -18.38 -7.78 5.78
N LYS A 82 -18.16 -8.45 6.91
CA LYS A 82 -19.07 -8.33 8.06
C LYS A 82 -18.92 -6.94 8.67
N ALA A 83 -19.99 -6.38 9.23
CA ALA A 83 -19.97 -5.03 9.79
C ALA A 83 -18.79 -4.72 10.75
N PRO A 84 -18.37 -5.62 11.67
CA PRO A 84 -17.22 -5.36 12.55
C PRO A 84 -15.87 -5.25 11.84
N ARG A 85 -15.76 -5.72 10.59
CA ARG A 85 -14.52 -5.63 9.82
C ARG A 85 -14.21 -4.20 9.39
N PHE A 86 -15.24 -3.40 9.14
CA PHE A 86 -15.08 -2.00 8.71
C PHE A 86 -14.33 -1.13 9.73
N PRO A 87 -14.73 -1.03 11.01
CA PRO A 87 -13.99 -0.22 11.99
C PRO A 87 -12.55 -0.72 12.17
N GLN A 88 -12.31 -2.04 12.15
CA GLN A 88 -10.94 -2.59 12.21
C GLN A 88 -10.10 -2.17 10.99
N ALA A 89 -10.69 -2.19 9.80
CA ALA A 89 -10.02 -1.74 8.59
C ALA A 89 -9.74 -0.23 8.65
N PHE A 90 -10.70 0.56 9.15
CA PHE A 90 -10.55 2.00 9.29
C PHE A 90 -9.45 2.39 10.30
N ASP A 91 -9.41 1.73 11.46
CA ASP A 91 -8.35 1.94 12.45
C ASP A 91 -6.98 1.56 11.91
N TRP A 92 -6.92 0.47 11.13
CA TRP A 92 -5.71 0.09 10.41
C TRP A 92 -5.31 1.14 9.37
N THR A 93 -6.25 1.68 8.59
CA THR A 93 -5.97 2.75 7.61
C THR A 93 -5.42 4.00 8.30
N ARG A 94 -5.93 4.35 9.48
CA ARG A 94 -5.39 5.46 10.26
C ARG A 94 -3.93 5.21 10.63
N GLN A 95 -3.59 4.04 11.18
CA GLN A 95 -2.21 3.71 11.52
C GLN A 95 -1.28 3.71 10.30
N PHE A 96 -1.77 3.20 9.16
CA PHE A 96 -1.05 3.26 7.90
C PHE A 96 -0.75 4.71 7.48
N LEU A 97 -1.74 5.60 7.55
CA LEU A 97 -1.58 7.01 7.22
C LEU A 97 -0.71 7.77 8.23
N ASP A 98 -0.79 7.42 9.52
CA ASP A 98 0.01 8.03 10.59
C ASP A 98 1.52 7.71 10.43
N LEU A 99 1.87 6.68 9.65
CA LEU A 99 3.25 6.37 9.29
C LEU A 99 3.77 7.20 8.11
N TRP A 100 2.94 7.97 7.41
CA TRP A 100 3.40 8.74 6.27
C TRP A 100 4.27 9.91 6.72
N PRO A 101 5.48 10.07 6.15
CA PRO A 101 6.33 11.19 6.53
C PRO A 101 5.69 12.55 6.23
N ASP A 102 5.91 13.53 7.11
CA ASP A 102 5.36 14.89 6.98
C ASP A 102 5.63 15.54 5.61
N PHE A 103 6.80 15.25 5.02
CA PHE A 103 7.17 15.80 3.72
C PHE A 103 6.28 15.25 2.58
N VAL A 104 5.87 13.98 2.65
CA VAL A 104 4.94 13.38 1.68
C VAL A 104 3.58 14.06 1.78
N VAL A 105 3.08 14.24 3.00
CA VAL A 105 1.81 14.93 3.25
C VAL A 105 1.86 16.37 2.76
N LYS A 106 2.98 17.07 3.01
CA LYS A 106 3.20 18.43 2.52
C LYS A 106 3.25 18.50 0.99
N ASP A 107 3.97 17.60 0.35
CA ASP A 107 4.10 17.59 -1.11
C ASP A 107 2.75 17.29 -1.78
N LEU A 108 1.96 16.35 -1.22
CA LEU A 108 0.58 16.07 -1.64
C LEU A 108 -0.34 17.28 -1.52
N THR A 109 -0.34 17.95 -0.36
CA THR A 109 -1.22 19.11 -0.10
C THR A 109 -0.82 20.35 -0.89
N GLN A 110 0.43 20.45 -1.32
CA GLN A 110 0.95 21.56 -2.12
C GLN A 110 0.97 21.27 -3.63
N GLY A 111 0.50 20.10 -4.07
CA GLY A 111 0.48 19.71 -5.48
C GLY A 111 1.88 19.62 -6.10
N ARG A 112 2.90 19.36 -5.30
CA ARG A 112 4.27 19.16 -5.80
C ARG A 112 4.35 17.78 -6.44
N VAL A 113 5.04 17.70 -7.57
CA VAL A 113 5.20 16.45 -8.32
C VAL A 113 5.94 15.45 -7.42
N LEU A 114 5.25 14.35 -7.09
CA LEU A 114 5.74 13.20 -6.35
C LEU A 114 6.28 12.13 -7.30
#